data_AF-A0A8C6XRM5-F1
#
_entry.id   AF-A0A8C6XRM5-F1
#
_cell.length_a   1.000
_cell.length_b   1.000
_cell.length_c   1.000
_cell.angle_alpha   90.00
_cell.angle_beta   90.00
_cell.angle_gamma   90.00
#
_symmetry.space_group_name_H-M   'P 1'
#
loop_
_entity.id
_entity.type
_entity.pdbx_description
1 polymer ?
#
loop_
_entity_poly.entity_id
_entity_poly.type
_entity_poly.pdbx_seq_one_letter_code
_entity_poly.pdbx_strand_id
1 'polypeptide(L)'
;MLLAASKVLDQLKPVIGINTDPDRSEGHLCLPVRYTHSFPDALQKLYTGEFRWQWRQRIRLYLEGTGINPVPVDLHEQQLSQEQHSRAHVNGRFQDQRSQISEPHLLPVRSLNEVFIGESLSSRSFNINKIANQAVEEILKIGEFLMTLTTGYNESLLYSPEEPRLFFSIREPISNRVFSSSRQRGFASNLHSSRCWDACMVVDGGTSFEFNDGAIASILINTEDALRTVLLED
;
A
#
# COMPACT_ATOMS: atom_id res chain seq x y z
N MET A 1 8.16 -6.83 8.14
CA MET A 1 8.63 -5.48 7.74
C MET A 1 7.50 -4.44 7.80
N LEU A 2 6.40 -4.60 7.05
CA LEU A 2 5.28 -3.65 7.00
C LEU A 2 4.71 -3.29 8.39
N LEU A 3 4.44 -4.30 9.24
CA LEU A 3 3.97 -4.06 10.60
C LEU A 3 4.96 -3.25 11.45
N ALA A 4 6.28 -3.48 11.30
CA ALA A 4 7.28 -2.69 12.01
C ALA A 4 7.31 -1.24 11.48
N ALA A 5 7.25 -1.08 10.16
CA ALA A 5 7.22 0.23 9.50
C ALA A 5 6.00 1.08 9.91
N SER A 6 4.84 0.47 10.14
CA SER A 6 3.63 1.19 10.56
C SER A 6 3.70 1.70 12.00
N LYS A 7 4.55 1.11 12.85
CA LYS A 7 4.73 1.49 14.26
C LYS A 7 5.90 2.46 14.49
N VAL A 8 6.75 2.69 13.50
CA VAL A 8 7.90 3.61 13.60
C VAL A 8 7.50 5.00 13.10
N LEU A 9 7.29 5.93 14.04
CA LEU A 9 6.94 7.32 13.71
C LEU A 9 8.16 8.26 13.74
N ASP A 10 9.21 7.89 14.45
CA ASP A 10 10.46 8.64 14.51
C ASP A 10 11.36 8.32 13.30
N GLN A 11 11.68 9.34 12.50
CA GLN A 11 12.57 9.22 11.34
C GLN A 11 14.00 8.80 11.70
N LEU A 12 14.42 9.06 12.94
CA LEU A 12 15.75 8.71 13.42
C LEU A 12 15.85 7.25 13.86
N LYS A 13 14.73 6.54 13.97
CA LYS A 13 14.69 5.12 14.30
C LYS A 13 14.75 4.27 13.01
N PRO A 14 15.90 3.66 12.69
CA PRO A 14 16.02 2.87 11.48
C PRO A 14 15.27 1.54 11.59
N VAL A 15 14.86 0.99 10.45
CA VAL A 15 14.26 -0.35 10.37
C VAL A 15 15.05 -1.19 9.37
N ILE A 16 15.37 -2.42 9.77
CA ILE A 16 16.06 -3.41 8.94
C ILE A 16 15.11 -4.59 8.77
N GLY A 17 14.77 -4.93 7.53
CA GLY A 17 14.00 -6.13 7.21
C GLY A 17 14.93 -7.30 6.93
N ILE A 18 14.69 -8.46 7.53
CA ILE A 18 15.39 -9.70 7.21
C ILE A 18 14.36 -10.64 6.58
N ASN A 19 14.67 -11.15 5.39
CA ASN A 19 13.82 -12.15 4.76
C ASN A 19 14.14 -13.52 5.36
N THR A 20 13.19 -14.15 6.04
CA THR A 20 13.38 -15.45 6.71
C THR A 20 12.96 -16.64 5.85
N ASP A 21 12.27 -16.40 4.72
CA ASP A 21 11.75 -17.43 3.82
C ASP A 21 12.00 -16.99 2.36
N PRO A 22 13.26 -17.08 1.89
CA PRO A 22 13.67 -16.58 0.58
C PRO A 22 13.14 -17.45 -0.55
N ASP A 23 12.82 -18.72 -0.28
CA ASP A 23 12.26 -19.65 -1.27
C ASP A 23 10.79 -19.33 -1.59
N ARG A 24 10.08 -18.67 -0.67
CA ARG A 24 8.66 -18.34 -0.82
C ARG A 24 8.39 -16.84 -0.95
N SER A 25 9.40 -15.99 -0.75
CA SER A 25 9.23 -14.54 -0.84
C SER A 25 10.46 -13.83 -1.36
N GLU A 26 10.24 -12.87 -2.26
CA GLU A 26 11.30 -12.01 -2.82
C GLU A 26 11.92 -11.08 -1.78
N GLY A 27 11.12 -10.65 -0.79
CA GLY A 27 11.62 -9.79 0.29
C GLY A 27 12.07 -8.40 -0.18
N HIS A 28 11.36 -7.74 -1.10
CA HIS A 28 11.73 -6.41 -1.66
C HIS A 28 11.96 -5.27 -0.64
N LEU A 29 11.51 -5.44 0.61
CA LEU A 29 11.70 -4.49 1.71
C LEU A 29 12.76 -4.95 2.72
N CYS A 30 13.38 -6.10 2.48
CA CYS A 30 14.39 -6.72 3.33
C CYS A 30 15.78 -6.57 2.70
N LEU A 31 16.80 -6.95 3.48
CA LEU A 31 18.16 -7.10 2.98
C LEU A 31 18.19 -8.08 1.80
N PRO A 32 19.14 -7.93 0.85
CA PRO A 32 19.26 -8.82 -0.28
C PRO A 32 19.33 -10.29 0.11
N VAL A 33 18.75 -11.15 -0.73
CA VAL A 33 18.52 -12.57 -0.41
C VAL A 33 19.79 -13.34 -0.01
N ARG A 34 20.95 -12.96 -0.57
CA ARG A 34 22.26 -13.53 -0.19
C ARG A 34 22.55 -13.42 1.32
N TYR A 35 22.09 -12.34 1.94
CA TYR A 35 22.29 -12.08 3.38
C TYR A 35 21.33 -12.88 4.27
N THR A 36 20.27 -13.46 3.72
CA THR A 36 19.48 -14.49 4.42
C THR A 36 20.30 -15.75 4.62
N HIS A 37 21.04 -16.18 3.59
CA HIS A 37 21.89 -17.38 3.65
C HIS A 37 23.23 -17.12 4.34
N SER A 38 23.73 -15.88 4.29
CA SER A 38 24.98 -15.45 4.92
C SER A 38 24.75 -14.25 5.85
N PHE A 39 23.94 -14.45 6.89
CA PHE A 39 23.64 -13.38 7.84
C PHE A 39 24.88 -12.85 8.62
N PRO A 40 25.91 -13.65 8.94
CA PRO A 40 27.12 -13.12 9.56
C PRO A 40 27.84 -12.04 8.72
N ASP A 41 27.85 -12.17 7.39
CA ASP A 41 28.40 -11.15 6.48
C ASP A 41 27.59 -9.84 6.56
N ALA A 42 26.26 -9.95 6.61
CA ALA A 42 25.37 -8.81 6.82
C ALA A 42 25.67 -8.10 8.14
N LEU A 43 25.81 -8.85 9.23
CA LEU A 43 26.13 -8.31 10.55
C LEU A 43 27.50 -7.63 10.56
N GLN A 44 28.50 -8.23 9.93
CA GLN A 44 29.83 -7.64 9.83
C GLN A 44 29.77 -6.29 9.11
N LYS A 45 29.10 -6.22 7.96
CA LYS A 45 28.92 -4.97 7.20
C LYS A 45 28.16 -3.91 8.00
N LEU A 46 27.10 -4.30 8.70
CA LEU A 46 26.37 -3.41 9.59
C LEU A 46 27.26 -2.87 10.72
N TYR A 47 28.13 -3.71 11.28
CA TYR A 47 29.04 -3.36 12.36
C TYR A 47 30.20 -2.46 11.90
N THR A 48 30.76 -2.72 10.71
CA THR A 48 31.86 -1.93 10.13
C THR A 48 31.37 -0.64 9.47
N GLY A 49 30.06 -0.46 9.30
CA GLY A 49 29.48 0.69 8.62
C GLY A 49 29.52 0.61 7.10
N GLU A 50 29.73 -0.59 6.54
CA GLU A 50 29.72 -0.87 5.09
C GLU A 50 28.29 -0.99 4.55
N PHE A 51 27.52 0.09 4.67
CA PHE A 51 26.16 0.16 4.16
C PHE A 51 25.79 1.59 3.79
N ARG A 52 24.68 1.75 3.06
CA ARG A 52 24.10 3.06 2.75
C ARG A 52 22.76 3.21 3.45
N TRP A 53 22.46 4.41 3.93
CA TRP A 53 21.11 4.74 4.35
C TRP A 53 20.23 4.92 3.11
N GLN A 54 19.01 4.39 3.17
CA GLN A 54 18.00 4.59 2.15
C GLN A 54 16.72 5.10 2.82
N TRP A 55 16.20 6.21 2.30
CA TRP A 55 14.94 6.77 2.76
C TRP A 55 13.79 6.19 1.94
N ARG A 56 12.81 5.60 2.61
CA ARG A 56 11.61 5.08 1.94
C ARG A 56 10.45 6.01 2.23
N GLN A 57 9.94 6.66 1.20
CA GLN A 57 8.78 7.52 1.31
C GLN A 57 7.58 6.71 1.79
N ARG A 58 6.75 7.32 2.64
CA ARG A 58 5.52 6.72 3.14
C ARG A 58 4.32 7.57 2.81
N ILE A 59 3.17 6.91 2.66
CA ILE A 59 1.90 7.54 2.36
C ILE A 59 1.28 8.03 3.67
N ARG A 60 1.05 9.35 3.75
CA ARG A 60 0.29 10.03 4.80
C ARG A 60 -1.16 10.18 4.38
N LEU A 61 -2.06 9.91 5.33
CA LEU A 61 -3.49 9.90 5.13
C LEU A 61 -4.19 10.83 6.11
N TYR A 62 -5.10 11.65 5.60
CA TYR A 62 -6.08 12.37 6.40
C TYR A 62 -7.49 11.95 5.99
N LEU A 63 -8.42 11.88 6.94
CA LEU A 63 -9.84 11.67 6.70
C LEU A 63 -10.69 12.83 7.23
N GLU A 64 -11.66 13.26 6.45
CA GLU A 64 -12.67 14.25 6.85
C GLU A 64 -14.03 13.95 6.21
N GLY A 65 -15.06 14.71 6.59
CA GLY A 65 -16.41 14.58 6.05
C GLY A 65 -17.35 13.78 6.94
N THR A 66 -18.32 13.11 6.32
CA THR A 66 -19.41 12.42 7.02
C THR A 66 -19.24 10.91 6.99
N GLY A 67 -19.70 10.22 8.04
CA GLY A 67 -19.72 8.75 8.05
C GLY A 67 -18.32 8.13 8.09
N ILE A 68 -17.38 8.85 8.72
CA ILE A 68 -16.01 8.38 8.91
C ILE A 68 -15.82 7.88 10.33
N ASN A 69 -15.08 6.78 10.44
CA ASN A 69 -14.61 6.24 11.70
C ASN A 69 -13.08 6.20 11.67
N PRO A 70 -12.38 7.09 12.40
CA PRO A 70 -10.92 7.13 12.40
C PRO A 70 -10.29 5.99 13.21
N VAL A 71 -11.10 5.17 13.89
CA VAL A 71 -10.61 4.02 14.65
C VAL A 71 -10.17 2.91 13.66
N PRO A 72 -8.89 2.51 13.67
CA PRO A 72 -8.40 1.46 12.79
C PRO A 72 -8.96 0.10 13.18
N VAL A 73 -9.29 -0.71 12.18
CA VAL A 73 -9.56 -2.15 12.34
C VAL A 73 -8.32 -2.93 11.88
N ASP A 74 -7.71 -3.69 12.78
CA ASP A 74 -6.56 -4.55 12.49
C ASP A 74 -7.04 -5.80 11.71
N LEU A 75 -6.45 -6.03 10.54
CA LEU A 75 -6.78 -7.16 9.66
C LEU A 75 -5.91 -8.40 9.92
N HIS A 76 -4.78 -8.26 10.63
CA HIS A 76 -3.86 -9.36 10.91
C HIS A 76 -4.24 -10.19 12.14
N GLU A 77 -4.80 -9.58 13.18
CA GLU A 77 -5.31 -10.32 14.36
C GLU A 77 -6.62 -11.07 14.07
N GLN A 78 -7.18 -10.83 12.90
CA GLN A 78 -8.56 -11.05 12.62
C GLN A 78 -8.66 -11.72 11.25
N GLN A 79 -8.39 -13.04 11.21
CA GLN A 79 -8.94 -13.96 10.19
C GLN A 79 -10.48 -13.97 10.29
N LEU A 80 -11.10 -12.80 10.29
CA LEU A 80 -12.52 -12.61 10.43
C LEU A 80 -13.19 -13.13 9.17
N SER A 81 -14.23 -13.93 9.39
CA SER A 81 -15.17 -14.24 8.33
C SER A 81 -15.83 -12.96 7.83
N GLN A 82 -16.29 -12.98 6.58
CA GLN A 82 -16.94 -11.87 5.87
C GLN A 82 -18.06 -11.19 6.69
N GLU A 83 -18.80 -11.97 7.49
CA GLU A 83 -19.84 -11.49 8.39
C GLU A 83 -19.28 -10.68 9.57
N GLN A 84 -18.13 -11.06 10.13
CA GLN A 84 -17.57 -10.39 11.30
C GLN A 84 -16.93 -9.05 10.93
N HIS A 85 -16.38 -8.90 9.72
CA HIS A 85 -15.90 -7.60 9.23
C HIS A 85 -17.05 -6.66 8.89
N SER A 86 -18.07 -7.17 8.19
CA SER A 86 -19.31 -6.43 7.99
C SER A 86 -19.89 -6.03 9.34
N ARG A 87 -19.90 -6.91 10.36
CA ARG A 87 -20.33 -6.60 11.73
C ARG A 87 -19.39 -5.67 12.50
N ALA A 88 -18.09 -5.62 12.23
CA ALA A 88 -17.19 -4.65 12.86
C ALA A 88 -17.51 -3.21 12.42
N HIS A 89 -17.81 -3.03 11.14
CA HIS A 89 -18.28 -1.76 10.57
C HIS A 89 -19.79 -1.53 10.78
N VAL A 90 -20.60 -2.59 10.88
CA VAL A 90 -22.06 -2.53 11.09
C VAL A 90 -22.43 -2.37 12.56
N ASN A 91 -21.68 -2.91 13.52
CA ASN A 91 -21.92 -2.67 14.94
C ASN A 91 -21.63 -1.20 15.31
N GLY A 92 -20.76 -0.53 14.56
CA GLY A 92 -20.62 0.94 14.58
C GLY A 92 -21.86 1.69 14.08
N ARG A 93 -22.77 1.05 13.31
CA ARG A 93 -24.03 1.69 12.87
C ARG A 93 -25.05 1.88 14.01
N PHE A 94 -24.88 1.19 15.14
CA PHE A 94 -25.85 1.20 16.25
C PHE A 94 -25.38 1.98 17.49
N GLN A 95 -24.13 2.47 17.52
CA GLN A 95 -23.67 3.43 18.52
C GLN A 95 -23.29 4.75 17.83
N ASP A 96 -24.24 5.68 17.94
CA ASP A 96 -24.06 7.13 17.91
C ASP A 96 -23.72 7.82 16.58
N GLN A 97 -24.61 8.77 16.26
CA GLN A 97 -24.45 10.02 15.51
C GLN A 97 -23.38 10.03 14.41
N ARG A 98 -23.80 10.27 13.17
CA ARG A 98 -22.93 10.67 12.05
C ARG A 98 -22.06 11.87 12.46
N SER A 99 -20.91 11.62 13.07
CA SER A 99 -19.92 12.61 13.42
C SER A 99 -19.41 13.21 12.13
N GLN A 100 -19.78 14.45 11.85
CA GLN A 100 -19.16 15.21 10.79
C GLN A 100 -17.80 15.66 11.32
N ILE A 101 -16.72 15.15 10.75
CA ILE A 101 -15.38 15.67 11.04
C ILE A 101 -15.14 16.79 10.04
N SER A 102 -15.22 18.02 10.52
CA SER A 102 -15.10 19.22 9.69
C SER A 102 -13.66 19.56 9.28
N GLU A 103 -12.66 18.97 9.94
CA GLU A 103 -11.24 19.19 9.66
C GLU A 103 -10.52 17.88 9.28
N PRO A 104 -9.47 17.92 8.44
CA PRO A 104 -8.67 16.76 8.10
C PRO A 104 -8.07 16.07 9.34
N HIS A 105 -8.57 14.88 9.68
CA HIS A 105 -8.05 14.08 10.77
C HIS A 105 -6.88 13.21 10.28
N LEU A 106 -5.68 13.45 10.82
CA LEU A 106 -4.48 12.67 10.50
C LEU A 106 -4.60 11.25 11.05
N LEU A 107 -4.51 10.24 10.18
CA LEU A 107 -4.56 8.85 10.62
C LEU A 107 -3.27 8.45 11.37
N PRO A 108 -3.36 7.53 12.35
CA PRO A 108 -2.22 7.12 13.19
C PRO A 108 -1.24 6.18 12.48
N VAL A 109 -1.43 5.92 11.19
CA VAL A 109 -0.60 4.99 10.39
C VAL A 109 0.02 5.70 9.19
N ARG A 110 1.16 5.19 8.74
CA ARG A 110 1.83 5.59 7.49
C ARG A 110 2.05 4.34 6.67
N SER A 111 1.52 4.31 5.44
CA SER A 111 1.71 3.16 4.56
C SER A 111 3.10 3.20 3.94
N LEU A 112 3.80 2.07 3.96
CA LEU A 112 5.10 1.89 3.30
C LEU A 112 4.95 1.40 1.86
N ASN A 113 3.88 0.68 1.56
CA ASN A 113 3.67 0.05 0.27
C ASN A 113 2.48 0.67 -0.49
N GLU A 114 1.27 0.45 0.02
CA GLU A 114 0.06 0.88 -0.68
C GLU A 114 -1.10 1.23 0.25
N VAL A 115 -1.99 2.06 -0.32
CA VAL A 115 -3.32 2.31 0.22
C VAL A 115 -4.33 1.90 -0.84
N PHE A 116 -5.17 0.93 -0.50
CA PHE A 116 -6.27 0.51 -1.35
C PHE A 116 -7.56 1.19 -0.91
N ILE A 117 -8.35 1.68 -1.86
CA ILE A 117 -9.70 2.19 -1.61
C ILE A 117 -10.66 1.49 -2.57
N GLY A 118 -11.73 0.93 -2.04
CA GLY A 118 -12.80 0.33 -2.82
C GLY A 118 -13.86 -0.30 -1.93
N GLU A 119 -14.79 -1.03 -2.55
CA GLU A 119 -15.83 -1.74 -1.81
C GLU A 119 -15.19 -2.72 -0.79
N SER A 120 -15.78 -2.83 0.40
CA SER A 120 -15.29 -3.64 1.53
C SER A 120 -14.84 -5.07 1.17
N LEU A 121 -15.39 -5.67 0.11
CA LEU A 121 -15.04 -7.00 -0.37
C LEU A 121 -13.88 -7.04 -1.37
N SER A 122 -13.67 -5.98 -2.14
CA SER A 122 -12.64 -5.91 -3.19
C SER A 122 -11.28 -5.44 -2.68
N SER A 123 -11.26 -4.81 -1.49
CA SER A 123 -10.09 -4.15 -0.92
C SER A 123 -9.01 -5.01 -0.32
N ARG A 124 -9.25 -6.31 -0.25
CA ARG A 124 -8.32 -7.30 0.31
C ARG A 124 -7.37 -7.91 -0.73
N SER A 125 -7.30 -7.32 -1.92
CA SER A 125 -6.47 -7.85 -3.01
C SER A 125 -5.00 -7.51 -2.78
N PHE A 126 -4.18 -8.50 -2.48
CA PHE A 126 -2.72 -8.36 -2.42
C PHE A 126 -2.12 -8.53 -3.84
N ASN A 127 -1.17 -7.67 -4.20
CA ASN A 127 -0.48 -7.56 -5.49
C ASN A 127 -1.29 -6.97 -6.63
N ILE A 128 -1.09 -5.67 -6.87
CA ILE A 128 -2.07 -4.90 -7.64
C ILE A 128 -1.66 -4.38 -9.03
N ASN A 129 -0.39 -4.38 -9.38
CA ASN A 129 0.04 -3.78 -10.66
C ASN A 129 0.91 -4.67 -11.55
N LYS A 130 1.06 -5.96 -11.23
CA LYS A 130 1.81 -6.91 -12.07
C LYS A 130 0.89 -7.53 -13.12
N ILE A 131 1.35 -7.62 -14.37
CA ILE A 131 0.69 -8.44 -15.38
C ILE A 131 1.31 -9.84 -15.32
N ALA A 132 0.47 -10.87 -15.18
CA ALA A 132 0.90 -12.25 -15.22
C ALA A 132 1.30 -12.65 -16.64
N ASN A 133 2.35 -13.48 -16.77
CA ASN A 133 2.82 -13.98 -18.08
C ASN A 133 1.68 -14.61 -18.89
N GLN A 134 0.78 -15.35 -18.24
CA GLN A 134 -0.39 -15.95 -18.88
C GLN A 134 -1.32 -14.91 -19.53
N ALA A 135 -1.59 -13.78 -18.86
CA ALA A 135 -2.44 -12.73 -19.42
C ALA A 135 -1.79 -12.09 -20.66
N VAL A 136 -0.46 -11.91 -20.64
CA VAL A 136 0.28 -11.47 -21.82
C VAL A 136 0.25 -12.54 -22.91
N GLU A 137 0.31 -13.82 -22.57
CA GLU A 137 0.26 -14.94 -23.53
C GLU A 137 -1.07 -14.97 -24.28
N GLU A 138 -2.17 -14.79 -23.57
CA GLU A 138 -3.50 -14.75 -24.18
C GLU A 138 -3.65 -13.55 -25.14
N ILE A 139 -3.06 -12.40 -24.81
CA ILE A 139 -3.04 -11.22 -25.71
C ILE A 139 -2.10 -11.45 -26.90
N LEU A 140 -0.93 -12.05 -26.67
CA LEU A 140 0.11 -12.29 -27.67
C LEU A 140 -0.08 -13.58 -28.47
N LYS A 141 -1.10 -14.39 -28.22
CA LYS A 141 -1.63 -15.31 -29.24
C LYS A 141 -2.02 -14.58 -30.54
N ILE A 142 -2.09 -13.25 -30.48
CA ILE A 142 -2.31 -12.33 -31.59
C ILE A 142 -0.99 -11.72 -32.14
N GLY A 143 0.20 -11.92 -31.50
CA GLY A 143 1.54 -11.49 -31.98
C GLY A 143 2.75 -11.90 -31.11
N GLU A 144 3.95 -12.09 -31.67
CA GLU A 144 5.13 -12.66 -30.97
C GLU A 144 5.98 -11.62 -30.18
N PHE A 145 5.93 -11.53 -28.83
CA PHE A 145 7.02 -10.94 -27.97
C PHE A 145 6.81 -11.03 -26.43
N LEU A 146 6.47 -12.19 -25.86
CA LEU A 146 5.94 -12.31 -24.47
C LEU A 146 6.84 -11.85 -23.32
N MET A 147 8.05 -12.40 -23.23
CA MET A 147 8.87 -12.24 -22.03
C MET A 147 9.38 -10.81 -21.90
N THR A 148 9.90 -10.24 -22.98
CA THR A 148 10.42 -8.86 -23.00
C THR A 148 9.34 -7.83 -22.71
N LEU A 149 8.11 -8.02 -23.22
CA LEU A 149 6.99 -7.11 -22.95
C LEU A 149 6.56 -7.15 -21.48
N THR A 150 6.45 -8.35 -20.90
CA THR A 150 6.02 -8.49 -19.50
C THR A 150 7.07 -7.90 -18.56
N THR A 151 8.35 -8.20 -18.79
CA THR A 151 9.46 -7.65 -18.02
C THR A 151 9.53 -6.13 -18.18
N GLY A 152 9.56 -5.61 -19.42
CA GLY A 152 9.64 -4.17 -19.67
C GLY A 152 8.45 -3.41 -19.10
N TYR A 153 7.25 -3.99 -19.14
CA TYR A 153 6.08 -3.40 -18.49
C TYR A 153 6.24 -3.34 -16.97
N ASN A 154 6.59 -4.45 -16.32
CA ASN A 154 6.73 -4.50 -14.87
C ASN A 154 7.87 -3.58 -14.37
N GLU A 155 8.99 -3.51 -15.11
CA GLU A 155 10.10 -2.59 -14.81
C GLU A 155 9.69 -1.13 -14.94
N SER A 156 8.82 -0.78 -15.89
CA SER A 156 8.32 0.58 -16.06
C SER A 156 7.48 1.09 -14.89
N LEU A 157 7.01 0.19 -14.01
CA LEU A 157 6.26 0.52 -12.80
C LEU A 157 7.15 0.80 -11.60
N LEU A 158 8.45 0.48 -11.69
CA LEU A 158 9.40 0.72 -10.62
C LEU A 158 9.85 2.18 -10.63
N TYR A 159 9.84 2.80 -9.45
CA TYR A 159 10.39 4.13 -9.22
C TYR A 159 11.16 4.15 -7.91
N SER A 160 12.05 5.14 -7.74
CA SER A 160 12.92 5.19 -6.58
C SER A 160 12.11 5.31 -5.29
N PRO A 161 12.42 4.50 -4.24
CA PRO A 161 11.74 4.63 -2.95
C PRO A 161 12.04 5.94 -2.24
N GLU A 162 13.06 6.68 -2.68
CA GLU A 162 13.42 8.01 -2.15
C GLU A 162 12.62 9.14 -2.79
N GLU A 163 11.97 8.87 -3.92
CA GLU A 163 11.28 9.90 -4.68
C GLU A 163 9.91 10.22 -4.07
N PRO A 164 9.62 11.50 -3.73
CA PRO A 164 8.38 11.89 -3.04
C PRO A 164 7.19 12.00 -4.00
N ARG A 165 6.90 10.92 -4.73
CA ARG A 165 5.78 10.83 -5.66
C ARG A 165 4.83 9.72 -5.26
N LEU A 166 3.53 9.98 -5.39
CA LEU A 166 2.49 8.98 -5.21
C LEU A 166 2.08 8.42 -6.57
N PHE A 167 2.27 7.12 -6.76
CA PHE A 167 1.75 6.40 -7.92
C PHE A 167 0.33 5.90 -7.63
N PHE A 168 -0.63 6.20 -8.52
CA PHE A 168 -1.99 5.69 -8.43
C PHE A 168 -2.30 4.71 -9.56
N SER A 169 -3.22 3.80 -9.27
CA SER A 169 -3.76 2.84 -10.23
C SER A 169 -5.25 2.65 -9.96
N ILE A 170 -6.07 2.74 -11.00
CA ILE A 170 -7.51 2.52 -11.00
C ILE A 170 -7.76 1.15 -11.60
N ARG A 171 -8.48 0.32 -10.87
CA ARG A 171 -8.85 -1.04 -11.31
C ARG A 171 -10.26 -1.06 -11.85
N GLU A 172 -10.44 -1.84 -12.91
CA GLU A 172 -11.74 -2.16 -13.49
C GLU A 172 -12.68 -0.94 -13.64
N PRO A 173 -12.21 0.16 -14.25
CA PRO A 173 -13.05 1.34 -14.41
C PRO A 173 -14.25 0.99 -15.28
N ILE A 174 -15.43 1.45 -14.85
CA ILE A 174 -16.63 1.35 -15.67
C ILE A 174 -16.38 2.12 -16.96
N SER A 175 -16.36 1.40 -18.08
CA SER A 175 -16.19 1.95 -19.42
C SER A 175 -17.42 1.59 -20.26
N ASN A 176 -18.21 2.59 -20.61
CA ASN A 176 -19.37 2.47 -21.49
C ASN A 176 -19.52 3.77 -22.32
N ARG A 177 -20.64 3.93 -23.02
CA ARG A 177 -20.86 5.12 -23.87
C ARG A 177 -20.91 6.44 -23.08
N VAL A 178 -21.24 6.39 -21.80
CA VAL A 178 -21.43 7.56 -20.92
C VAL A 178 -20.20 7.81 -20.04
N PHE A 179 -19.56 6.75 -19.55
CA PHE A 179 -18.38 6.80 -18.71
C PHE A 179 -17.18 6.23 -19.47
N SER A 180 -16.15 7.03 -19.65
CA SER A 180 -14.87 6.55 -20.18
C SER A 180 -13.74 7.10 -19.34
N SER A 181 -12.79 6.24 -18.96
CA SER A 181 -11.58 6.62 -18.25
C SER A 181 -10.40 6.48 -19.20
N SER A 182 -9.77 7.61 -19.54
CA SER A 182 -8.59 7.65 -20.40
C SER A 182 -7.28 7.40 -19.65
N ARG A 183 -7.28 7.59 -18.32
CA ARG A 183 -6.07 7.47 -17.49
C ARG A 183 -6.34 6.64 -16.25
N GLN A 184 -5.92 5.39 -16.30
CA GLN A 184 -6.06 4.45 -15.20
C GLN A 184 -4.84 4.45 -14.26
N ARG A 185 -3.71 5.04 -14.67
CA ARG A 185 -2.46 5.03 -13.91
C ARG A 185 -1.65 6.31 -14.08
N GLY A 186 -0.79 6.60 -13.11
CA GLY A 186 0.19 7.67 -13.19
C GLY A 186 0.60 8.18 -11.82
N PHE A 187 1.28 9.32 -11.81
CA PHE A 187 1.59 10.04 -10.59
C PHE A 187 0.52 11.10 -10.29
N ALA A 188 0.19 11.26 -9.02
CA ALA A 188 -0.80 12.21 -8.54
C ALA A 188 -0.37 12.84 -7.22
N SER A 189 -1.06 13.91 -6.85
CA SER A 189 -0.89 14.65 -5.59
C SER A 189 -2.27 15.08 -5.11
N ASN A 190 -3.11 14.13 -4.66
CA ASN A 190 -4.56 14.34 -4.70
C ASN A 190 -5.34 13.96 -3.43
N LEU A 191 -6.48 14.66 -3.34
CA LEU A 191 -7.63 14.48 -2.48
C LEU A 191 -8.65 13.56 -3.18
N HIS A 192 -9.28 12.64 -2.45
CA HIS A 192 -10.29 11.72 -2.97
C HIS A 192 -11.58 11.84 -2.16
N SER A 193 -12.72 11.99 -2.82
CA SER A 193 -14.03 11.96 -2.16
C SER A 193 -14.77 10.67 -2.52
N SER A 194 -15.29 9.97 -1.51
CA SER A 194 -16.05 8.74 -1.69
C SER A 194 -17.50 9.04 -2.07
N ARG A 195 -18.02 8.24 -3.01
CA ARG A 195 -19.44 8.17 -3.38
C ARG A 195 -20.03 6.77 -3.18
N CYS A 196 -19.31 5.91 -2.46
CA CYS A 196 -19.66 4.51 -2.26
C CYS A 196 -20.22 4.29 -0.86
N TRP A 197 -21.33 3.56 -0.73
CA TRP A 197 -22.00 3.36 0.57
C TRP A 197 -21.34 2.32 1.48
N ASP A 198 -20.48 1.46 0.93
CA ASP A 198 -19.75 0.41 1.66
C ASP A 198 -18.29 0.36 1.18
N ALA A 199 -17.64 1.52 1.19
CA ALA A 199 -16.24 1.63 0.85
C ALA A 199 -15.37 1.56 2.09
N CYS A 200 -14.23 0.92 1.95
CA CYS A 200 -13.19 0.90 2.96
C CYS A 200 -11.85 1.31 2.34
N MET A 201 -10.99 1.81 3.21
CA MET A 201 -9.61 2.11 2.91
C MET A 201 -8.71 1.14 3.67
N VAL A 202 -7.85 0.41 2.97
CA VAL A 202 -6.91 -0.57 3.54
C VAL A 202 -5.48 -0.08 3.34
N VAL A 203 -4.70 -0.11 4.41
CA VAL A 203 -3.34 0.42 4.51
C VAL A 203 -2.37 -0.75 4.69
N ASP A 204 -1.45 -0.94 3.73
CA ASP A 204 -0.46 -2.02 3.68
C ASP A 204 -1.04 -3.43 3.89
N GLY A 205 -2.33 -3.62 3.62
CA GLY A 205 -3.07 -4.86 3.86
C GLY A 205 -3.28 -5.24 5.32
N GLY A 206 -2.77 -4.46 6.28
CA GLY A 206 -2.81 -4.77 7.72
C GLY A 206 -3.82 -3.97 8.53
N THR A 207 -4.23 -2.79 8.05
CA THR A 207 -5.15 -1.90 8.79
C THR A 207 -6.24 -1.37 7.85
N SER A 208 -7.47 -1.28 8.33
CA SER A 208 -8.60 -0.75 7.57
C SER A 208 -9.36 0.37 8.27
N PHE A 209 -9.96 1.25 7.48
CA PHE A 209 -10.78 2.39 7.89
C PHE A 209 -12.05 2.46 7.05
N GLU A 210 -13.13 2.98 7.63
CA GLU A 210 -14.36 3.28 6.88
C GLU A 210 -14.14 4.45 5.93
N PHE A 211 -14.65 4.33 4.71
CA PHE A 211 -14.51 5.35 3.67
C PHE A 211 -15.78 5.50 2.82
N ASN A 212 -16.92 5.64 3.50
CA ASN A 212 -18.25 5.68 2.90
C ASN A 212 -18.59 7.02 2.23
N ASP A 213 -19.73 7.09 1.54
CA ASP A 213 -20.20 8.28 0.82
C ASP A 213 -20.17 9.54 1.69
N GLY A 214 -19.54 10.59 1.16
CA GLY A 214 -19.31 11.85 1.87
C GLY A 214 -18.01 11.89 2.70
N ALA A 215 -17.27 10.78 2.80
CA ALA A 215 -15.90 10.79 3.30
C ALA A 215 -14.93 11.37 2.27
N ILE A 216 -13.90 12.04 2.76
CA ILE A 216 -12.83 12.61 1.94
C ILE A 216 -11.49 12.17 2.52
N ALA A 217 -10.61 11.67 1.66
CA ALA A 217 -9.26 11.25 1.99
C ALA A 217 -8.22 12.15 1.30
N SER A 218 -7.35 12.78 2.08
CA SER A 218 -6.15 13.43 1.54
C SER A 218 -4.99 12.44 1.57
N ILE A 219 -4.44 12.11 0.41
CA ILE A 219 -3.36 11.13 0.27
C ILE A 219 -2.12 11.87 -0.25
N LEU A 220 -1.09 11.92 0.58
CA LEU A 220 0.13 12.67 0.27
C LEU A 220 1.39 11.96 0.72
N ILE A 221 2.50 12.33 0.10
CA ILE A 221 3.84 11.97 0.55
C ILE A 221 4.40 13.18 1.30
N ASN A 222 4.83 12.97 2.54
CA ASN A 222 5.64 13.95 3.27
C ASN A 222 6.99 13.32 3.59
N THR A 223 8.07 14.02 3.25
CA THR A 223 9.44 13.56 3.50
C THR A 223 9.75 13.41 4.98
N GLU A 224 9.01 14.08 5.87
CA GLU A 224 9.06 13.90 7.34
C GLU A 224 8.45 12.57 7.81
N ASP A 225 7.71 11.87 6.96
CA ASP A 225 7.30 10.51 7.25
C ASP A 225 8.27 9.48 6.68
N ALA A 226 9.32 9.86 5.95
CA ALA A 226 10.20 8.88 5.33
C ALA A 226 10.80 7.92 6.38
N LEU A 227 10.80 6.63 6.07
CA LEU A 227 11.36 5.58 6.91
C LEU A 227 12.84 5.37 6.56
N ARG A 228 13.72 5.46 7.55
CA ARG A 228 15.14 5.17 7.35
C ARG A 228 15.39 3.67 7.35
N THR A 229 15.97 3.16 6.27
CA THR A 229 16.32 1.73 6.12
C THR A 229 17.78 1.57 5.71
N VAL A 230 18.30 0.35 5.85
CA VAL A 230 19.66 0.01 5.42
C VAL A 230 19.62 -0.60 4.03
N LEU A 231 20.52 -0.13 3.16
CA LEU A 231 20.83 -0.73 1.88
C LEU A 231 22.23 -1.36 1.95
N LEU A 232 22.27 -2.69 1.86
CA LEU A 232 23.50 -3.44 1.61
C LEU A 232 23.60 -3.71 0.11
N GLU A 233 24.79 -3.52 -0.44
CA GLU A 233 25.06 -3.86 -1.84
C GLU A 233 25.18 -5.38 -2.00
N ASP A 234 24.76 -5.85 -3.18
CA ASP A 234 24.88 -7.25 -3.63
C ASP A 234 26.30 -7.66 -4.00
#